data_AF-F2R9F4-F1
#
_entry.id   AF-F2R9F4-F1
#
_cell.length_a   1.000
_cell.length_b   1.000
_cell.length_c   1.000
_cell.angle_alpha   90.00
_cell.angle_beta   90.00
_cell.angle_gamma   90.00
#
_symmetry.space_group_name_H-M   'P 1'
#
loop_
_entity.id
_entity.type
_entity.pdbx_description
1 polymer ?
#
loop_
_entity_poly.entity_id
_entity_poly.type
_entity_poly.pdbx_seq_one_letter_code
_entity_poly.pdbx_strand_id
1 'polypeptide(L)'
;MRPLWDLPDWMPRTGETLPRPCGQDFDAVRVAADLAVPALTALGSNAGPVLANHTTRTYFFLVKPGSVLPGRWTLGVRVMPRGAIIGIPPIGTTGGRDIHWAIPPGRGTTYADDLKRILTSAVPSAVMAARPGGKASVIPAASGRTATQARTRPLSPTLLAVGELLLAGHSEAQIAQALSRPLWTVRKHLTNIGRLFDAPNPARKAAALLAGGHLSPPTTQMLAPDLIPTDLAVLRVLAGIARDAELPPELRPTGRFLDYVDDLRERCGARTDPHLIALAAVWGHLPSLTNPASGKEQP
;
A
#
# COMPACT_ATOMS: atom_id res chain seq x y z
N MET A 1 -22.60 13.22 -21.29
CA MET A 1 -21.41 14.10 -21.42
C MET A 1 -21.84 15.49 -20.97
N ARG A 2 -21.26 16.04 -19.90
CA ARG A 2 -21.55 17.44 -19.52
C ARG A 2 -20.81 18.38 -20.49
N PRO A 3 -21.42 19.50 -20.88
CA PRO A 3 -20.72 20.50 -21.67
C PRO A 3 -19.54 21.10 -20.89
N LEU A 4 -18.43 21.37 -21.57
CA LEU A 4 -17.18 21.89 -20.99
C LEU A 4 -17.31 23.30 -20.37
N TRP A 5 -18.43 23.99 -20.54
CA TRP A 5 -18.68 25.33 -20.01
C TRP A 5 -19.21 25.37 -18.56
N ASP A 6 -19.65 24.23 -18.00
CA ASP A 6 -20.09 24.10 -16.59
C ASP A 6 -18.95 23.70 -15.62
N LEU A 7 -17.71 23.71 -16.09
CA LEU A 7 -16.54 23.35 -15.28
C LEU A 7 -16.06 24.56 -14.47
N PRO A 8 -15.64 24.35 -13.20
CA PRO A 8 -14.98 25.40 -12.43
C PRO A 8 -13.77 25.96 -13.19
N ASP A 9 -13.55 27.27 -13.11
CA ASP A 9 -12.51 27.97 -13.89
C ASP A 9 -11.08 27.50 -13.60
N TRP A 10 -10.86 26.87 -12.45
CA TRP A 10 -9.58 26.28 -12.07
C TRP A 10 -9.28 24.95 -12.76
N MET A 11 -10.28 24.31 -13.39
CA MET A 11 -10.08 23.05 -14.11
C MET A 11 -9.37 23.24 -15.45
N PRO A 12 -8.54 22.28 -15.88
CA PRO A 12 -8.04 22.23 -17.24
C PRO A 12 -9.19 22.13 -18.24
N ARG A 13 -9.22 23.07 -19.19
CA ARG A 13 -10.04 23.00 -20.40
C ARG A 13 -9.32 22.27 -21.53
N THR A 14 -8.02 22.11 -21.41
CA THR A 14 -7.13 21.37 -22.32
C THR A 14 -6.94 19.93 -21.82
N GLY A 15 -6.35 19.07 -22.66
CA GLY A 15 -6.05 17.67 -22.32
C GLY A 15 -4.87 17.48 -21.36
N GLU A 16 -4.39 18.54 -20.72
CA GLU A 16 -3.18 18.53 -19.89
C GLU A 16 -3.49 18.73 -18.40
N THR A 17 -2.65 18.15 -17.54
CA THR A 17 -2.72 18.36 -16.09
C THR A 17 -2.15 19.73 -15.73
N LEU A 18 -2.92 20.58 -15.06
CA LEU A 18 -2.49 21.92 -14.69
C LEU A 18 -2.09 22.01 -13.20
N PRO A 19 -0.95 22.63 -12.86
CA PRO A 19 -0.61 22.90 -11.48
C PRO A 19 -1.54 23.97 -10.88
N ARG A 20 -2.15 23.69 -9.73
CA ARG A 20 -2.99 24.65 -8.99
C ARG A 20 -2.57 24.79 -7.53
N PRO A 21 -2.48 26.03 -7.00
CA PRO A 21 -2.16 26.28 -5.61
C PRO A 21 -3.34 26.01 -4.69
N CYS A 22 -3.08 25.36 -3.55
CA CYS A 22 -4.06 25.16 -2.49
C CYS A 22 -4.40 26.50 -1.80
N GLY A 23 -5.65 26.64 -1.35
CA GLY A 23 -6.18 27.79 -0.63
C GLY A 23 -6.59 28.98 -1.51
N GLN A 24 -6.63 28.81 -2.83
CA GLN A 24 -7.23 29.76 -3.77
C GLN A 24 -8.62 29.26 -4.19
N ASP A 25 -8.64 28.20 -5.00
CA ASP A 25 -9.87 27.63 -5.55
C ASP A 25 -10.45 26.49 -4.70
N PHE A 26 -9.58 25.82 -3.97
CA PHE A 26 -9.90 24.71 -3.07
C PHE A 26 -8.83 24.60 -1.98
N ASP A 27 -9.21 24.07 -0.83
CA ASP A 27 -8.24 23.48 0.09
C ASP A 27 -8.08 22.00 -0.27
N ALA A 28 -6.88 21.44 -0.02
CA ALA A 28 -6.63 20.03 -0.27
C ALA A 28 -6.24 19.30 1.01
N VAL A 29 -6.94 18.19 1.27
CA VAL A 29 -6.62 17.27 2.34
C VAL A 29 -6.02 16.01 1.73
N ARG A 30 -4.72 15.82 1.96
CA ARG A 30 -3.99 14.62 1.56
C ARG A 30 -4.32 13.49 2.52
N VAL A 31 -4.77 12.36 1.99
CA VAL A 31 -5.18 11.18 2.75
C VAL A 31 -4.51 9.94 2.16
N ALA A 32 -3.97 9.06 3.00
CA ALA A 32 -3.46 7.77 2.56
C ALA A 32 -4.60 6.85 2.07
N ALA A 33 -4.35 6.03 1.05
CA ALA A 33 -5.39 5.24 0.38
C ALA A 33 -6.19 4.32 1.32
N ASP A 34 -5.54 3.78 2.36
CA ASP A 34 -6.14 2.94 3.40
C ASP A 34 -7.24 3.67 4.19
N LEU A 35 -7.14 4.99 4.34
CA LEU A 35 -8.15 5.83 4.98
C LEU A 35 -9.14 6.44 3.97
N ALA A 36 -8.65 6.74 2.76
CA ALA A 36 -9.45 7.42 1.74
C ALA A 36 -10.59 6.56 1.20
N VAL A 37 -10.35 5.26 0.94
CA VAL A 37 -11.36 4.36 0.35
C VAL A 37 -12.56 4.15 1.29
N PRO A 38 -12.38 3.84 2.60
CA PRO A 38 -13.49 3.79 3.54
C PRO A 38 -14.18 5.15 3.71
N ALA A 39 -13.43 6.25 3.71
CA ALA A 39 -14.01 7.59 3.83
C ALA A 39 -14.89 7.96 2.62
N LEU A 40 -14.47 7.61 1.41
CA LEU A 40 -15.27 7.76 0.20
C LEU A 40 -16.56 6.94 0.27
N THR A 41 -16.48 5.70 0.76
CA THR A 41 -17.65 4.85 0.96
C THR A 41 -18.62 5.46 1.97
N ALA A 42 -18.12 6.00 3.07
CA ALA A 42 -18.93 6.66 4.10
C ALA A 42 -19.53 8.01 3.65
N LEU A 43 -18.83 8.75 2.79
CA LEU A 43 -19.33 10.00 2.20
C LEU A 43 -20.42 9.74 1.16
N GLY A 44 -20.37 8.62 0.45
CA GLY A 44 -21.37 8.23 -0.54
C GLY A 44 -21.61 9.31 -1.59
N SER A 45 -22.88 9.67 -1.80
CA SER A 45 -23.28 10.73 -2.74
C SER A 45 -22.84 12.14 -2.35
N ASN A 46 -22.46 12.35 -1.09
CA ASN A 46 -21.97 13.65 -0.62
C ASN A 46 -20.48 13.86 -0.91
N ALA A 47 -19.79 12.84 -1.44
CA ALA A 47 -18.40 12.97 -1.82
C ALA A 47 -18.25 13.96 -2.99
N GLY A 48 -17.57 15.07 -2.70
CA GLY A 48 -17.11 16.05 -3.67
C GLY A 48 -15.88 15.59 -4.45
N PRO A 49 -15.18 16.53 -5.10
CA PRO A 49 -14.07 16.20 -5.98
C PRO A 49 -12.91 15.55 -5.21
N VAL A 50 -12.43 14.41 -5.70
CA VAL A 50 -11.31 13.68 -5.11
C VAL A 50 -10.35 13.24 -6.20
N LEU A 51 -9.07 13.56 -5.97
CA LEU A 51 -7.97 13.07 -6.79
C LEU A 51 -7.38 11.82 -6.15
N ALA A 52 -6.99 10.86 -6.98
CA ALA A 52 -6.22 9.70 -6.59
C ALA A 52 -4.89 9.70 -7.34
N ASN A 53 -3.86 9.23 -6.66
CA ASN A 53 -2.60 8.83 -7.27
C ASN A 53 -2.28 7.42 -6.76
N HIS A 54 -2.49 6.44 -7.63
CA HIS A 54 -2.31 5.02 -7.30
C HIS A 54 -0.85 4.69 -7.01
N THR A 55 0.09 5.32 -7.73
CA THR A 55 1.54 5.11 -7.54
C THR A 55 1.98 5.45 -6.12
N THR A 56 1.53 6.60 -5.61
CA THR A 56 1.88 7.09 -4.26
C THR A 56 0.86 6.69 -3.20
N ARG A 57 -0.17 5.91 -3.57
CA ARG A 57 -1.30 5.50 -2.72
C ARG A 57 -1.86 6.66 -1.90
N THR A 58 -2.00 7.81 -2.55
CA THR A 58 -2.40 9.06 -1.92
C THR A 58 -3.63 9.59 -2.63
N TYR A 59 -4.58 10.08 -1.84
CA TYR A 59 -5.78 10.75 -2.31
C TYR A 59 -5.75 12.20 -1.84
N PHE A 60 -6.33 13.11 -2.63
CA PHE A 60 -6.52 14.50 -2.27
C PHE A 60 -8.01 14.82 -2.34
N PHE A 61 -8.61 15.05 -1.18
CA PHE A 61 -9.97 15.57 -1.10
C PHE A 61 -9.90 17.07 -1.31
N LEU A 62 -10.58 17.55 -2.36
CA LEU A 62 -10.68 18.97 -2.66
C LEU A 62 -11.94 19.49 -1.99
N VAL A 63 -11.77 20.39 -1.02
CA VAL A 63 -12.87 20.99 -0.25
C VAL A 63 -12.89 22.49 -0.46
N LYS A 64 -13.97 23.14 -0.02
CA LYS A 64 -14.15 24.59 -0.18
C LYS A 64 -12.94 25.35 0.38
N PRO A 65 -12.40 26.35 -0.33
CA PRO A 65 -11.25 27.11 0.16
C PRO A 65 -11.58 27.80 1.49
N GLY A 66 -10.63 27.77 2.42
CA GLY A 66 -10.77 28.31 3.77
C GLY A 66 -11.68 27.49 4.71
N SER A 67 -12.21 26.35 4.27
CA SER A 67 -13.07 25.50 5.11
C SER A 67 -12.29 24.57 6.03
N VAL A 68 -11.00 24.36 5.74
CA VAL A 68 -10.16 23.47 6.54
C VAL A 68 -9.60 24.20 7.76
N LEU A 69 -10.16 23.92 8.92
CA LEU A 69 -9.68 24.51 10.17
C LEU A 69 -8.30 23.94 10.57
N PRO A 70 -7.37 24.80 11.06
CA PRO A 70 -6.14 24.33 11.68
C PRO A 70 -6.49 23.50 12.93
N GLY A 71 -5.96 22.28 12.98
CA GLY A 71 -6.25 21.35 14.06
C GLY A 71 -5.49 20.05 13.89
N ARG A 72 -5.54 19.18 14.90
CA ARG A 72 -4.96 17.84 14.79
C ARG A 72 -5.84 16.96 13.90
N TRP A 73 -5.27 16.49 12.80
CA TRP A 73 -5.84 15.48 11.93
C TRP A 73 -5.24 14.11 12.29
N THR A 74 -5.97 13.03 12.01
CA THR A 74 -5.49 11.65 12.23
C THR A 74 -4.19 11.40 11.46
N LEU A 75 -3.33 10.51 11.99
CA LEU A 75 -2.11 10.07 11.30
C LEU A 75 -2.41 9.54 9.90
N GLY A 76 -1.67 10.01 8.89
CA GLY A 76 -1.93 9.68 7.48
C GLY A 76 -2.86 10.67 6.78
N VAL A 77 -3.39 11.66 7.50
CA VAL A 77 -4.12 12.80 6.95
C VAL A 77 -3.30 14.07 7.14
N ARG A 78 -3.14 14.83 6.07
CA ARG A 78 -2.40 16.09 6.08
C ARG A 78 -3.15 17.14 5.28
N VAL A 79 -3.45 18.26 5.92
CA VAL A 79 -3.89 19.46 5.22
C VAL A 79 -2.71 20.04 4.45
N MET A 80 -2.89 20.24 3.15
CA MET A 80 -1.87 20.86 2.32
C MET A 80 -1.79 22.36 2.66
N PRO A 81 -0.59 22.91 2.90
CA PRO A 81 -0.47 24.32 3.23
C PRO A 81 -0.90 25.19 2.06
N ARG A 82 -1.42 26.38 2.36
CA ARG A 82 -1.77 27.37 1.34
C ARG A 82 -0.56 27.64 0.44
N GLY A 83 -0.80 27.69 -0.88
CA GLY A 83 0.26 27.83 -1.89
C GLY A 83 0.95 26.52 -2.30
N ALA A 84 0.70 25.39 -1.61
CA ALA A 84 1.17 24.10 -2.10
C ALA A 84 0.53 23.76 -3.45
N ILE A 85 1.33 23.27 -4.39
CA ILE A 85 0.88 22.97 -5.75
C ILE A 85 0.40 21.53 -5.85
N ILE A 86 -0.77 21.34 -6.46
CA ILE A 86 -1.33 20.04 -6.82
C ILE A 86 -1.65 20.04 -8.31
N GLY A 87 -1.32 18.95 -9.01
CA GLY A 87 -1.73 18.77 -10.40
C GLY A 87 -3.22 18.45 -10.50
N ILE A 88 -3.97 19.25 -11.25
CA ILE A 88 -5.38 19.01 -11.55
C ILE A 88 -5.45 18.40 -12.95
N PRO A 89 -5.89 17.14 -13.09
CA PRO A 89 -5.98 16.50 -14.38
C PRO A 89 -7.27 16.91 -15.13
N PRO A 90 -7.33 16.74 -16.46
CA PRO A 90 -8.55 16.94 -17.24
C PRO A 90 -9.73 16.13 -16.68
N ILE A 91 -10.97 16.61 -16.85
CA ILE A 91 -12.15 15.96 -16.22
C ILE A 91 -12.36 14.50 -16.65
N GLY A 92 -11.96 14.14 -17.88
CA GLY A 92 -12.07 12.78 -18.39
C GLY A 92 -11.03 11.81 -17.83
N THR A 93 -10.01 12.31 -17.13
CA THR A 93 -8.93 11.50 -16.55
C THR A 93 -9.41 10.89 -15.24
N THR A 94 -10.23 9.85 -15.31
CA THR A 94 -10.81 9.15 -14.14
C THR A 94 -10.06 7.87 -13.77
N GLY A 95 -8.91 7.62 -14.38
CA GLY A 95 -8.07 6.45 -14.12
C GLY A 95 -6.64 6.70 -14.59
N GLY A 96 -5.72 5.84 -14.16
CA GLY A 96 -4.31 5.91 -14.54
C GLY A 96 -3.36 5.86 -13.34
N ARG A 97 -2.06 5.84 -13.63
CA ARG A 97 -1.01 5.72 -12.61
C ARG A 97 -0.73 7.02 -11.87
N ASP A 98 -0.87 8.12 -12.60
CA ASP A 98 -0.61 9.45 -12.10
C ASP A 98 -1.90 10.05 -11.51
N ILE A 99 -1.86 11.35 -11.19
CA ILE A 99 -3.02 12.02 -10.62
C ILE A 99 -4.24 11.95 -11.57
N HIS A 100 -5.34 11.40 -11.08
CA HIS A 100 -6.60 11.24 -11.80
C HIS A 100 -7.79 11.46 -10.86
N TRP A 101 -8.97 11.67 -11.41
CA TRP A 101 -10.21 11.83 -10.66
C TRP A 101 -10.71 10.48 -10.14
N ALA A 102 -10.67 10.28 -8.83
CA ALA A 102 -11.48 9.24 -8.19
C ALA A 102 -12.97 9.65 -8.17
N ILE A 103 -13.22 10.94 -7.91
CA ILE A 103 -14.54 11.55 -8.06
C ILE A 103 -14.36 12.89 -8.78
N PRO A 104 -14.88 13.05 -10.02
CA PRO A 104 -14.80 14.32 -10.72
C PRO A 104 -15.73 15.36 -10.09
N PRO A 105 -15.45 16.66 -10.27
CA PRO A 105 -16.31 17.73 -9.78
C PRO A 105 -17.72 17.67 -10.39
N GLY A 106 -18.69 18.20 -9.64
CA GLY A 106 -20.09 18.28 -10.05
C GLY A 106 -20.99 17.11 -9.64
N ARG A 107 -20.46 16.11 -8.91
CA ARG A 107 -21.25 15.02 -8.29
C ARG A 107 -21.78 15.34 -6.89
N GLY A 108 -21.02 16.09 -6.10
CA GLY A 108 -21.35 16.41 -4.70
C GLY A 108 -20.39 17.45 -4.14
N THR A 109 -20.47 17.71 -2.83
CA THR A 109 -19.57 18.63 -2.13
C THR A 109 -19.20 18.04 -0.78
N THR A 110 -17.91 17.74 -0.59
CA THR A 110 -17.39 17.29 0.70
C THR A 110 -17.18 18.51 1.60
N TYR A 111 -17.87 18.55 2.74
CA TYR A 111 -17.57 19.53 3.80
C TYR A 111 -16.37 19.06 4.63
N ALA A 112 -15.48 20.00 4.98
CA ALA A 112 -14.25 19.68 5.70
C ALA A 112 -14.52 19.06 7.09
N ASP A 113 -15.56 19.51 7.79
CA ASP A 113 -15.95 18.96 9.10
C ASP A 113 -16.47 17.52 9.00
N ASP A 114 -17.25 17.20 7.97
CA ASP A 114 -17.70 15.83 7.72
C ASP A 114 -16.54 14.90 7.36
N LEU A 115 -15.63 15.36 6.51
CA LEU A 115 -14.43 14.63 6.16
C LEU A 115 -13.57 14.38 7.41
N LYS A 116 -13.36 15.40 8.24
CA LYS A 116 -12.62 15.30 9.50
C LYS A 116 -13.29 14.32 10.45
N ARG A 117 -14.61 14.42 10.63
CA ARG A 117 -15.39 13.51 11.47
C ARG A 117 -15.25 12.07 10.99
N ILE A 118 -15.47 11.80 9.71
CA ILE A 118 -15.36 10.44 9.14
C ILE A 118 -13.94 9.88 9.31
N LEU A 119 -12.90 10.66 9.00
CA LEU A 119 -11.50 10.24 9.14
C LEU A 119 -11.04 10.09 10.60
N THR A 120 -11.76 10.70 11.55
CA THR A 120 -11.48 10.60 12.98
C THR A 120 -12.28 9.47 13.64
N SER A 121 -13.55 9.28 13.22
CA SER A 121 -14.45 8.23 13.69
C SER A 121 -14.14 6.86 13.06
N ALA A 122 -13.44 6.82 11.93
CA ALA A 122 -12.88 5.59 11.37
C ALA A 122 -11.71 5.01 12.19
N VAL A 123 -11.36 5.64 13.32
CA VAL A 123 -10.50 5.07 14.36
C VAL A 123 -11.39 4.50 15.47
N PRO A 124 -11.38 3.18 15.74
CA PRO A 124 -11.86 2.67 17.02
C PRO A 124 -10.97 3.26 18.13
N SER A 125 -11.48 4.27 18.81
CA SER A 125 -10.86 4.87 19.98
C SER A 125 -11.09 3.93 21.17
N ALA A 126 -10.06 3.16 21.54
CA ALA A 126 -10.03 2.41 22.79
C ALA A 126 -8.68 2.61 23.50
N VAL A 127 -8.70 3.62 24.36
CA VAL A 127 -8.10 3.68 25.70
C VAL A 127 -6.57 3.83 25.82
N MET A 128 -6.23 5.08 26.09
CA MET A 128 -5.22 5.53 27.04
C MET A 128 -5.48 4.92 28.43
N ALA A 129 -4.75 3.88 28.84
CA ALA A 129 -4.56 3.49 30.24
C ALA A 129 -3.34 2.56 30.41
N ALA A 130 -2.60 2.80 31.51
CA ALA A 130 -1.55 1.97 32.12
C ALA A 130 -0.13 1.98 31.50
N ARG A 131 0.75 2.80 32.11
CA ARG A 131 2.11 2.39 32.50
C ARG A 131 2.01 1.59 33.81
N PRO A 132 2.81 0.53 34.02
CA PRO A 132 4.16 0.61 34.60
C PRO A 132 5.15 -0.27 33.80
N GLY A 133 6.48 -0.29 33.92
CA GLY A 133 7.42 0.06 34.97
C GLY A 133 8.50 -1.05 34.99
N GLY A 134 9.76 -0.69 34.73
CA GLY A 134 10.96 -1.37 35.25
C GLY A 134 11.37 -2.77 34.72
N LYS A 135 12.48 -2.82 33.97
CA LYS A 135 13.84 -3.16 34.46
C LYS A 135 14.67 -3.93 33.42
N ALA A 136 15.93 -3.53 33.40
CA ALA A 136 17.03 -4.09 32.63
C ALA A 136 17.57 -5.39 33.24
N SER A 137 18.08 -6.27 32.38
CA SER A 137 19.29 -7.11 32.56
C SER A 137 19.23 -8.29 31.59
N VAL A 138 20.29 -8.94 31.13
CA VAL A 138 21.76 -8.77 31.09
C VAL A 138 22.19 -9.84 30.06
N ILE A 139 23.23 -9.57 29.29
CA ILE A 139 23.87 -10.49 28.35
C ILE A 139 24.70 -11.54 29.13
N PRO A 140 24.80 -12.77 28.62
CA PRO A 140 26.15 -13.31 28.44
C PRO A 140 26.39 -13.89 27.04
N ALA A 141 27.57 -13.55 26.51
CA ALA A 141 28.29 -14.25 25.44
C ALA A 141 28.99 -15.48 26.06
N ALA A 142 29.53 -16.50 25.40
CA ALA A 142 29.75 -16.96 24.02
C ALA A 142 30.00 -18.49 24.18
N SER A 143 29.82 -19.40 23.23
CA SER A 143 30.67 -19.64 22.07
C SER A 143 30.36 -21.07 21.58
N GLY A 144 30.39 -21.26 20.25
CA GLY A 144 30.31 -22.58 19.62
C GLY A 144 30.15 -22.43 18.12
N ARG A 145 31.23 -22.08 17.41
CA ARG A 145 31.27 -21.97 15.95
C ARG A 145 31.52 -23.34 15.34
N THR A 146 30.75 -23.71 14.32
CA THR A 146 31.24 -24.45 13.14
C THR A 146 30.20 -24.38 12.00
N ALA A 147 30.73 -24.33 10.77
CA ALA A 147 30.06 -24.33 9.45
C ALA A 147 29.37 -23.02 8.98
N THR A 148 30.03 -22.40 8.00
CA THR A 148 29.69 -21.15 7.29
C THR A 148 28.43 -21.32 6.43
N GLN A 149 27.24 -21.17 7.02
CA GLN A 149 26.02 -20.79 6.30
C GLN A 149 25.90 -19.27 6.27
N ALA A 150 25.47 -18.72 5.14
CA ALA A 150 25.22 -17.30 4.95
C ALA A 150 24.39 -16.75 6.13
N ARG A 151 24.99 -15.81 6.89
CA ARG A 151 24.42 -15.28 8.13
C ARG A 151 23.12 -14.52 7.85
N THR A 152 21.99 -15.22 7.81
CA THR A 152 20.68 -14.62 7.98
C THR A 152 20.61 -14.08 9.41
N ARG A 153 20.61 -12.76 9.54
CA ARG A 153 20.48 -12.11 10.85
C ARG A 153 19.13 -12.56 11.43
N PRO A 154 19.09 -13.21 12.61
CA PRO A 154 17.84 -13.72 13.13
C PRO A 154 16.86 -12.55 13.35
N LEU A 155 15.69 -12.64 12.73
CA LEU A 155 14.62 -11.68 12.95
C LEU A 155 14.16 -11.76 14.41
N SER A 156 13.80 -10.62 14.99
CA SER A 156 13.19 -10.65 16.32
C SER A 156 11.80 -11.31 16.24
N PRO A 157 11.31 -11.91 17.34
CA PRO A 157 9.98 -12.52 17.38
C PRO A 157 8.86 -11.58 16.90
N THR A 158 8.97 -10.29 17.21
CA THR A 158 8.01 -9.27 16.74
C THR A 158 8.04 -9.10 15.21
N LEU A 159 9.22 -9.15 14.58
CA LEU A 159 9.33 -9.05 13.13
C LEU A 159 8.79 -10.31 12.44
N LEU A 160 9.00 -11.48 13.05
CA LEU A 160 8.41 -12.73 12.57
C LEU A 160 6.88 -12.67 12.61
N ALA A 161 6.28 -12.29 13.74
CA ALA A 161 4.83 -12.16 13.86
C ALA A 161 4.22 -11.14 12.86
N VAL A 162 4.90 -10.00 12.63
CA VAL A 162 4.50 -9.04 11.59
C VAL A 162 4.60 -9.66 10.19
N GLY A 163 5.66 -10.41 9.92
CA GLY A 163 5.86 -11.10 8.65
C GLY A 163 4.83 -12.20 8.41
N GLU A 164 4.46 -12.99 9.42
CA GLU A 164 3.44 -14.04 9.33
C GLU A 164 2.09 -13.45 8.92
N LEU A 165 1.66 -12.39 9.60
CA LEU A 165 0.40 -11.73 9.29
C LEU A 165 0.43 -11.06 7.91
N LEU A 166 1.59 -10.52 7.49
CA LEU A 166 1.80 -10.01 6.13
C LEU A 166 1.60 -11.11 5.08
N LEU A 167 2.20 -12.29 5.29
CA LEU A 167 2.05 -13.45 4.39
C LEU A 167 0.62 -13.99 4.38
N ALA A 168 -0.09 -13.93 5.51
CA ALA A 168 -1.51 -14.28 5.61
C ALA A 168 -2.46 -13.24 5.01
N GLY A 169 -1.93 -12.17 4.40
CA GLY A 169 -2.71 -11.14 3.70
C GLY A 169 -3.42 -10.15 4.60
N HIS A 170 -2.94 -9.94 5.82
CA HIS A 170 -3.39 -8.84 6.65
C HIS A 170 -2.83 -7.51 6.12
N SER A 171 -3.68 -6.49 6.07
CA SER A 171 -3.24 -5.11 5.86
C SER A 171 -2.47 -4.60 7.08
N GLU A 172 -1.71 -3.51 6.94
CA GLU A 172 -0.96 -2.93 8.07
C GLU A 172 -1.86 -2.62 9.28
N ALA A 173 -3.10 -2.19 9.03
CA ALA A 173 -4.10 -1.92 10.07
C ALA A 173 -4.57 -3.21 10.75
N GLN A 174 -4.79 -4.27 9.98
CA GLN A 174 -5.16 -5.58 10.53
C GLN A 174 -4.00 -6.22 11.31
N ILE A 175 -2.76 -6.07 10.85
CA ILE A 175 -1.55 -6.50 11.59
C ILE A 175 -1.46 -5.73 12.92
N ALA A 176 -1.68 -4.42 12.88
CA ALA A 176 -1.67 -3.56 14.07
C ALA A 176 -2.73 -4.01 15.08
N GLN A 177 -3.95 -4.27 14.61
CA GLN A 177 -5.04 -4.81 15.41
C GLN A 177 -4.69 -6.18 16.01
N ALA A 178 -4.24 -7.13 15.19
CA ALA A 178 -3.92 -8.49 15.62
C ALA A 178 -2.80 -8.54 16.67
N LEU A 179 -1.79 -7.68 16.54
CA LEU A 179 -0.67 -7.61 17.48
C LEU A 179 -0.92 -6.67 18.67
N SER A 180 -2.09 -6.03 18.73
CA SER A 180 -2.38 -4.95 19.69
C SER A 180 -1.27 -3.89 19.72
N ARG A 181 -0.78 -3.50 18.54
CA ARG A 181 0.28 -2.51 18.35
C ARG A 181 -0.22 -1.29 17.57
N PRO A 182 0.33 -0.10 17.83
CA PRO A 182 0.05 1.06 16.99
C PRO A 182 0.48 0.83 15.54
N LEU A 183 -0.30 1.35 14.59
CA LEU A 183 0.00 1.26 13.15
C LEU A 183 1.40 1.75 12.79
N TRP A 184 1.86 2.84 13.40
CA TRP A 184 3.21 3.36 13.15
C TRP A 184 4.31 2.37 13.58
N THR A 185 4.08 1.58 14.63
CA THR A 185 5.01 0.55 15.09
C THR A 185 5.09 -0.58 14.08
N VAL A 186 3.94 -1.02 13.55
CA VAL A 186 3.89 -2.01 12.45
C VAL A 186 4.60 -1.48 11.20
N ARG A 187 4.33 -0.24 10.78
CA ARG A 187 5.03 0.40 9.64
C ARG A 187 6.54 0.46 9.85
N LYS A 188 6.99 0.79 11.07
CA LYS A 188 8.40 0.75 11.45
C LYS A 188 8.98 -0.65 11.34
N HIS A 189 8.25 -1.68 11.79
CA HIS A 189 8.67 -3.08 11.66
C HIS A 189 8.76 -3.53 10.20
N LEU A 190 7.76 -3.23 9.37
CA LEU A 190 7.79 -3.51 7.93
C LEU A 190 8.92 -2.76 7.22
N THR A 191 9.20 -1.51 7.61
CA THR A 191 10.34 -0.73 7.09
C THR A 191 11.66 -1.38 7.49
N ASN A 192 11.78 -1.85 8.73
CA ASN A 192 12.96 -2.57 9.20
C ASN A 192 13.16 -3.89 8.45
N ILE A 193 12.10 -4.68 8.22
CA ILE A 193 12.16 -5.88 7.37
C ILE A 193 12.66 -5.49 5.97
N GLY A 194 12.07 -4.44 5.37
CA GLY A 194 12.52 -3.93 4.07
C GLY A 194 13.99 -3.57 4.04
N ARG A 195 14.51 -2.88 5.05
CA ARG A 195 15.94 -2.52 5.13
C ARG A 195 16.85 -3.72 5.37
N LEU A 196 16.40 -4.70 6.13
CA LEU A 196 17.19 -5.91 6.43
C LEU A 196 17.41 -6.77 5.17
N PHE A 197 16.46 -6.75 4.23
CA PHE A 197 16.47 -7.60 3.05
C PHE A 197 16.51 -6.84 1.72
N ASP A 198 16.77 -5.53 1.74
CA ASP A 198 16.71 -4.65 0.56
C ASP A 198 15.38 -4.78 -0.24
N ALA A 199 14.27 -4.87 0.49
CA ALA A 199 12.94 -5.12 -0.04
C ALA A 199 12.05 -3.86 0.09
N PRO A 200 12.04 -2.95 -0.91
CA PRO A 200 11.41 -1.64 -0.80
C PRO A 200 9.88 -1.71 -0.70
N ASN A 201 9.23 -2.64 -1.41
CA ASN A 201 7.77 -2.79 -1.42
C ASN A 201 7.32 -4.02 -0.61
N PRO A 202 6.03 -4.13 -0.25
CA PRO A 202 5.52 -5.25 0.56
C PRO A 202 5.67 -6.63 -0.10
N ALA A 203 5.46 -6.77 -1.41
CA ALA A 203 5.57 -8.04 -2.12
C ALA A 203 7.01 -8.60 -2.07
N ARG A 204 8.01 -7.74 -2.26
CA ARG A 204 9.43 -8.10 -2.11
C ARG A 204 9.79 -8.45 -0.67
N LYS A 205 9.13 -7.86 0.33
CA LYS A 205 9.34 -8.26 1.75
C LYS A 205 8.86 -9.68 1.97
N ALA A 206 7.68 -10.04 1.45
CA ALA A 206 7.18 -11.41 1.50
C ALA A 206 8.13 -12.40 0.81
N ALA A 207 8.56 -12.07 -0.42
CA ALA A 207 9.52 -12.89 -1.15
C ALA A 207 10.82 -13.11 -0.36
N ALA A 208 11.40 -12.06 0.22
CA ALA A 208 12.63 -12.16 1.01
C ALA A 208 12.46 -12.98 2.29
N LEU A 209 11.33 -12.84 2.99
CA LEU A 209 11.03 -13.61 4.20
C LEU A 209 10.93 -15.11 3.90
N LEU A 210 10.32 -15.47 2.77
CA LEU A 210 10.21 -16.85 2.31
C LEU A 210 11.58 -17.38 1.83
N ALA A 211 12.25 -16.67 0.92
CA ALA A 211 13.53 -17.09 0.35
C ALA A 211 14.64 -17.22 1.40
N GLY A 212 14.62 -16.38 2.43
CA GLY A 212 15.54 -16.44 3.56
C GLY A 212 15.25 -17.58 4.55
N GLY A 213 14.18 -18.36 4.34
CA GLY A 213 13.75 -19.42 5.25
C GLY A 213 13.29 -18.91 6.61
N HIS A 214 12.95 -17.62 6.72
CA HIS A 214 12.55 -17.02 7.98
C HIS A 214 11.11 -17.38 8.36
N LEU A 215 10.25 -17.57 7.36
CA LEU A 215 8.85 -17.93 7.52
C LEU A 215 8.49 -19.02 6.50
N SER A 216 7.54 -19.87 6.89
CA SER A 216 6.94 -20.82 5.96
C SER A 216 5.81 -20.15 5.16
N PRO A 217 5.54 -20.62 3.93
CA PRO A 217 4.36 -20.19 3.18
C PRO A 217 3.05 -20.46 3.98
N PRO A 218 2.03 -19.61 3.84
CA PRO A 218 0.76 -19.78 4.54
C PRO A 218 0.04 -21.06 4.07
N THR A 219 -0.72 -21.71 4.94
CA THR A 219 -1.56 -22.84 4.53
C THR A 219 -2.77 -22.33 3.76
N THR A 220 -3.07 -22.92 2.60
CA THR A 220 -4.29 -22.64 1.83
C THR A 220 -5.02 -23.94 1.49
N GLN A 221 -6.35 -23.91 1.59
CA GLN A 221 -7.22 -25.01 1.12
C GLN A 221 -7.60 -24.82 -0.35
N MET A 222 -7.28 -23.66 -0.93
CA MET A 222 -7.59 -23.36 -2.32
C MET A 222 -6.59 -24.09 -3.24
N LEU A 223 -7.13 -24.81 -4.23
CA LEU A 223 -6.33 -25.36 -5.32
C LEU A 223 -5.66 -24.24 -6.11
N ALA A 224 -4.46 -24.51 -6.62
CA ALA A 224 -3.75 -23.55 -7.46
C ALA A 224 -4.60 -23.22 -8.69
N PRO A 225 -4.87 -21.93 -8.98
CA PRO A 225 -5.49 -21.55 -10.23
C PRO A 225 -4.57 -21.88 -11.40
N ASP A 226 -5.13 -22.07 -12.60
CA ASP A 226 -4.33 -22.27 -13.80
C ASP A 226 -3.67 -20.94 -14.20
N LEU A 227 -2.37 -20.82 -13.94
CA LEU A 227 -1.58 -19.63 -14.18
C LEU A 227 -0.83 -19.74 -15.50
N ILE A 228 -1.13 -18.83 -16.43
CA ILE A 228 -0.45 -18.78 -17.73
C ILE A 228 0.98 -18.23 -17.58
N PRO A 229 1.88 -18.42 -18.57
CA PRO A 229 3.26 -17.92 -18.49
C PRO A 229 3.38 -16.43 -18.17
N THR A 230 2.44 -15.61 -18.65
CA THR A 230 2.36 -14.18 -18.34
C THR A 230 2.10 -13.93 -16.85
N ASP A 231 1.23 -14.71 -16.21
CA ASP A 231 0.96 -14.61 -14.76
C ASP A 231 2.25 -14.87 -13.97
N LEU A 232 2.98 -15.92 -14.37
CA LEU A 232 4.24 -16.29 -13.73
C LEU A 232 5.31 -15.21 -13.90
N ALA A 233 5.40 -14.58 -15.08
CA ALA A 233 6.32 -13.45 -15.31
C ALA A 233 5.97 -12.26 -14.40
N VAL A 234 4.68 -11.91 -14.29
CA VAL A 234 4.19 -10.85 -13.40
C VAL A 234 4.53 -11.14 -11.94
N LEU A 235 4.28 -12.37 -11.47
CA LEU A 235 4.61 -12.79 -10.10
C LEU A 235 6.11 -12.70 -9.80
N ARG A 236 6.97 -13.12 -10.74
CA ARG A 236 8.43 -13.04 -10.58
C ARG A 236 8.92 -11.60 -10.52
N VAL A 237 8.38 -10.69 -11.33
CA VAL A 237 8.72 -9.27 -11.29
C VAL A 237 8.22 -8.61 -10.00
N LEU A 238 6.99 -8.92 -9.60
CA LEU A 238 6.39 -8.42 -8.35
C LEU A 238 7.19 -8.87 -7.11
N ALA A 239 7.66 -10.12 -7.11
CA ALA A 239 8.56 -10.68 -6.09
C ALA A 239 9.99 -10.13 -6.16
N GLY A 240 10.37 -9.42 -7.23
CA GLY A 240 11.73 -8.93 -7.45
C GLY A 240 12.75 -10.02 -7.86
N ILE A 241 12.27 -11.17 -8.32
CA ILE A 241 13.10 -12.27 -8.84
C ILE A 241 13.50 -11.99 -10.29
N ALA A 242 12.57 -11.43 -11.08
CA ALA A 242 12.75 -11.08 -12.48
C ALA A 242 12.82 -9.56 -12.67
N ARG A 243 13.37 -9.14 -13.82
CA ARG A 243 13.38 -7.73 -14.23
C ARG A 243 12.16 -7.39 -15.07
N ASP A 244 11.76 -6.13 -15.07
CA ASP A 244 10.63 -5.62 -15.87
C ASP A 244 10.74 -5.93 -17.38
N ALA A 245 11.96 -6.13 -17.89
CA ALA A 245 12.21 -6.51 -19.29
C ALA A 245 11.66 -7.90 -19.67
N GLU A 246 11.49 -8.78 -18.67
CA GLU A 246 10.91 -10.12 -18.83
C GLU A 246 9.38 -10.09 -18.93
N LEU A 247 8.74 -8.94 -18.68
CA LEU A 247 7.31 -8.78 -18.92
C LEU A 247 7.02 -8.64 -20.42
N PRO A 248 5.87 -9.17 -20.88
CA PRO A 248 5.35 -8.84 -22.20
C PRO A 248 5.32 -7.32 -22.41
N PRO A 249 5.64 -6.81 -23.62
CA PRO A 249 5.73 -5.38 -23.90
C PRO A 249 4.51 -4.56 -23.45
N GLU A 250 3.32 -5.15 -23.52
CA GLU A 250 2.04 -4.58 -23.12
C GLU A 250 1.84 -4.44 -21.61
N LEU A 251 2.61 -5.21 -20.81
CA LEU A 251 2.60 -5.20 -19.34
C LEU A 251 3.86 -4.59 -18.74
N ARG A 252 4.89 -4.30 -19.53
CA ARG A 252 6.04 -3.49 -19.09
C ARG A 252 5.53 -2.21 -18.45
N PRO A 253 6.16 -1.73 -17.36
CA PRO A 253 5.50 -1.00 -16.31
C PRO A 253 4.76 0.24 -16.86
N THR A 254 3.49 0.02 -17.18
CA THR A 254 2.42 0.97 -17.53
C THR A 254 1.17 0.62 -16.72
N GLY A 255 0.12 1.46 -16.71
CA GLY A 255 -1.06 1.27 -15.84
C GLY A 255 -1.59 -0.16 -15.81
N ARG A 256 -1.59 -0.80 -16.98
CA ARG A 256 -2.00 -2.18 -17.24
C ARG A 256 -1.32 -3.23 -16.37
N PHE A 257 -0.08 -3.02 -15.93
CA PHE A 257 0.59 -3.95 -15.02
C PHE A 257 -0.13 -4.07 -13.67
N LEU A 258 -0.58 -2.95 -13.10
CA LEU A 258 -1.24 -2.95 -11.80
C LEU A 258 -2.66 -3.49 -11.90
N ASP A 259 -3.39 -3.12 -12.96
CA ASP A 259 -4.71 -3.69 -13.24
C ASP A 259 -4.61 -5.22 -13.38
N TYR A 260 -3.60 -5.71 -14.10
CA TYR A 260 -3.34 -7.14 -14.24
C TYR A 260 -2.98 -7.81 -12.89
N VAL A 261 -2.23 -7.14 -12.02
CA VAL A 261 -1.93 -7.63 -10.67
C VAL A 261 -3.20 -7.71 -9.82
N ASP A 262 -4.10 -6.73 -9.93
CA ASP A 262 -5.38 -6.74 -9.22
C ASP A 262 -6.27 -7.90 -9.70
N ASP A 263 -6.38 -8.13 -11.02
CA ASP A 263 -7.10 -9.28 -11.60
C ASP A 263 -6.47 -10.61 -11.13
N LEU A 264 -5.14 -10.69 -11.11
CA LEU A 264 -4.41 -11.87 -10.65
C LEU A 264 -4.64 -12.12 -9.16
N ARG A 265 -4.74 -11.06 -8.34
CA ARG A 265 -5.10 -11.21 -6.92
C ARG A 265 -6.49 -11.76 -6.75
N GLU A 266 -7.47 -11.26 -7.51
CA GLU A 266 -8.85 -11.74 -7.43
C GLU A 266 -8.94 -13.22 -7.82
N ARG A 267 -8.34 -13.61 -8.94
CA ARG A 267 -8.28 -15.03 -9.37
C ARG A 267 -7.60 -15.94 -8.36
N CYS A 268 -6.56 -15.45 -7.70
CA CYS A 268 -5.81 -16.20 -6.68
C CYS A 268 -6.41 -16.09 -5.27
N GLY A 269 -7.53 -15.40 -5.07
CA GLY A 269 -8.11 -15.18 -3.73
C GLY A 269 -7.18 -14.41 -2.78
N ALA A 270 -6.21 -13.68 -3.33
CA ALA A 270 -5.20 -12.96 -2.57
C ALA A 270 -5.75 -11.61 -2.09
N ARG A 271 -5.58 -11.35 -0.79
CA ARG A 271 -6.05 -10.10 -0.15
C ARG A 271 -5.12 -8.91 -0.37
N THR A 272 -3.83 -9.19 -0.57
CA THR A 272 -2.77 -8.19 -0.75
C THR A 272 -1.68 -8.77 -1.65
N ASP A 273 -0.86 -7.92 -2.27
CA ASP A 273 0.25 -8.36 -3.12
C ASP A 273 1.25 -9.27 -2.39
N PRO A 274 1.63 -9.03 -1.11
CA PRO A 274 2.38 -9.98 -0.30
C PRO A 274 1.73 -11.36 -0.18
N HIS A 275 0.40 -11.40 0.02
CA HIS A 275 -0.34 -12.64 0.11
C HIS A 275 -0.35 -13.38 -1.22
N LEU A 276 -0.46 -12.66 -2.34
CA LEU A 276 -0.36 -13.24 -3.68
C LEU A 276 1.01 -13.93 -3.88
N ILE A 277 2.11 -13.29 -3.48
CA ILE A 277 3.44 -13.90 -3.54
C ILE A 277 3.52 -15.13 -2.64
N ALA A 278 2.94 -15.05 -1.44
CA ALA A 278 2.93 -16.15 -0.49
C ALA A 278 2.16 -17.37 -1.04
N LEU A 279 0.97 -17.17 -1.60
CA LEU A 279 0.18 -18.23 -2.23
C LEU A 279 0.88 -18.84 -3.45
N ALA A 280 1.48 -18.02 -4.31
CA ALA A 280 2.26 -18.49 -5.44
C ALA A 280 3.46 -19.36 -5.00
N ALA A 281 4.07 -19.04 -3.86
CA ALA A 281 5.12 -19.88 -3.26
C ALA A 281 4.57 -21.21 -2.72
N VAL A 282 3.39 -21.22 -2.09
CA VAL A 282 2.72 -22.46 -1.63
C VAL A 282 2.44 -23.40 -2.78
N TRP A 283 1.93 -22.87 -3.90
CA TRP A 283 1.61 -23.65 -5.10
C TRP A 283 2.83 -24.06 -5.92
N GLY A 284 4.05 -23.70 -5.49
CA GLY A 284 5.28 -24.09 -6.17
C GLY A 284 5.59 -23.30 -7.44
N HIS A 285 4.86 -22.22 -7.73
CA HIS A 285 5.10 -21.37 -8.90
C HIS A 285 6.34 -20.47 -8.76
N LEU A 286 6.82 -20.28 -7.53
CA LEU A 286 8.04 -19.51 -7.21
C LEU A 286 9.03 -20.36 -6.41
N PRO A 287 9.66 -21.38 -7.03
CA PRO A 287 10.48 -22.36 -6.31
C PRO A 287 11.71 -21.75 -5.65
N SER A 288 12.25 -20.64 -6.18
CA SER A 288 13.36 -19.91 -5.57
C SER A 288 13.02 -19.30 -4.20
N LEU A 289 11.74 -19.19 -3.85
CA LEU A 289 11.30 -18.65 -2.57
C LEU A 289 11.14 -19.73 -1.48
N THR A 290 10.97 -20.99 -1.86
CA THR A 290 10.79 -22.10 -0.90
C THR A 290 11.97 -23.05 -0.86
N ASN A 291 12.79 -23.06 -1.92
CA ASN A 291 13.96 -23.91 -2.04
C ASN A 291 15.15 -23.14 -2.63
N PRO A 292 15.90 -22.37 -1.81
CA PRO A 292 17.04 -21.58 -2.30
C PRO A 292 18.20 -22.43 -2.82
N ALA A 293 18.19 -23.75 -2.60
CA ALA A 293 19.25 -24.69 -3.01
C ALA A 293 19.15 -25.16 -4.48
N SER A 294 18.02 -24.95 -5.16
CA SER A 294 17.80 -25.47 -6.53
C SER A 294 18.27 -24.53 -7.65
N GLY A 295 18.92 -23.41 -7.32
CA GLY A 295 19.40 -22.42 -8.31
C GLY A 295 20.76 -22.73 -8.97
N LYS A 296 21.24 -23.98 -8.91
CA LYS A 296 22.40 -24.45 -9.69
C LYS A 296 21.95 -25.48 -10.74
N GLU A 297 21.40 -25.01 -11.83
CA GLU A 297 21.59 -25.58 -13.17
C GLU A 297 22.18 -24.42 -13.98
N GLN A 298 23.50 -24.29 -14.17
CA GLN A 298 24.40 -25.01 -15.09
C GLN A 298 23.95 -24.98 -16.57
N PRO A 299 24.92 -24.80 -17.49
CA PRO A 299 24.96 -23.77 -18.54
C PRO A 299 24.11 -24.01 -19.78
#